data_AF-A0A432K6U4-F1
#
_entry.id   AF-A0A432K6U4-F1
#
_cell.length_a   1.000
_cell.length_b   1.000
_cell.length_c   1.000
_cell.angle_alpha   90.00
_cell.angle_beta   90.00
_cell.angle_gamma   90.00
#
_symmetry.space_group_name_H-M   'P 1'
#
loop_
_entity.id
_entity.type
_entity.pdbx_description
1 polymer ?
#
loop_
_entity_poly.entity_id
_entity_poly.type
_entity_poly.pdbx_seq_one_letter_code
_entity_poly.pdbx_strand_id
1 'polypeptide(L)' 'MAETKFTFTEKKDTRSGFGDGLLEAGKKNDQVVGLCADLIGSLKMGAFQKEFPDRFFQTGIAEA' A
#
# COMPACT_ATOMS: atom_id res chain seq x y z
N MET A 1 21.96 -0.99 -32.93
CA MET A 1 21.61 -1.10 -31.49
C MET A 1 20.09 -1.22 -31.45
N ALA A 2 19.54 -2.35 -31.04
CA ALA A 2 18.09 -2.58 -31.12
C ALA A 2 17.36 -1.68 -30.12
N GLU A 3 16.41 -0.88 -30.59
CA GLU A 3 15.55 -0.02 -29.77
C GLU A 3 14.55 -0.89 -29.00
N THR A 4 14.82 -1.19 -27.74
CA THR A 4 13.85 -1.86 -26.87
C THR A 4 12.77 -0.87 -26.47
N LYS A 5 11.64 -0.88 -27.17
CA LYS A 5 10.44 -0.12 -26.77
C LYS A 5 9.79 -0.81 -25.57
N PHE A 6 9.94 -0.23 -24.39
CA PHE A 6 9.16 -0.61 -23.21
C PHE A 6 7.77 0.02 -23.31
N THR A 7 6.76 -0.80 -23.59
CA THR A 7 5.36 -0.39 -23.53
C THR A 7 4.84 -0.55 -22.09
N PHE A 8 4.06 0.42 -21.62
CA PHE A 8 3.40 0.30 -20.32
C PHE A 8 2.28 -0.74 -20.41
N THR A 9 2.21 -1.66 -19.46
CA THR A 9 1.17 -2.70 -19.40
C THR A 9 -0.11 -2.15 -18.78
N GLU A 10 0.00 -1.28 -17.78
CA GLU A 10 -1.13 -0.71 -17.04
C GLU A 10 -0.80 0.70 -16.54
N LYS A 11 -1.79 1.60 -16.55
CA LYS A 11 -1.69 2.93 -15.92
C LYS A 11 -2.27 2.88 -14.51
N LYS A 12 -1.43 2.53 -13.54
CA LYS A 12 -1.78 2.50 -12.12
C LYS A 12 -1.16 3.72 -11.42
N ASP A 13 -1.92 4.38 -10.55
CA ASP A 13 -1.38 5.48 -9.74
C ASP A 13 -0.40 4.94 -8.67
N THR A 14 0.58 5.77 -8.29
CA THR A 14 1.67 5.34 -7.39
C THR A 14 1.16 4.92 -6.02
N ARG A 15 0.11 5.56 -5.51
CA ARG A 15 -0.56 5.19 -4.25
C ARG A 15 -1.21 3.81 -4.30
N SER A 16 -1.79 3.40 -5.43
CA SER A 16 -2.33 2.04 -5.59
C SER A 16 -1.19 1.03 -5.66
N GLY A 17 -0.04 1.39 -6.25
CA GLY A 17 1.18 0.58 -6.18
C GLY A 17 1.71 0.42 -4.75
N PHE A 18 1.67 1.50 -3.95
CA PHE A 18 2.00 1.44 -2.52
C PHE A 18 1.07 0.51 -1.74
N GLY A 19 -0.25 0.62 -1.94
CA GLY A 19 -1.22 -0.26 -1.27
C GLY A 19 -1.00 -1.75 -1.57
N ASP A 20 -0.74 -2.08 -2.85
CA ASP A 20 -0.39 -3.44 -3.29
C ASP A 20 0.92 -3.91 -2.65
N GLY A 21 1.96 -3.07 -2.71
CA GLY A 21 3.27 -3.38 -2.14
C GLY A 21 3.24 -3.58 -0.63
N LEU A 22 2.45 -2.77 0.08
CA LEU A 22 2.24 -2.89 1.51
C LEU A 22 1.57 -4.23 1.86
N LEU A 23 0.53 -4.63 1.12
CA LEU A 23 -0.12 -5.93 1.28
C LEU A 23 0.87 -7.09 1.06
N GLU A 24 1.65 -7.03 -0.01
CA GLU A 24 2.65 -8.05 -0.32
C GLU A 24 3.77 -8.11 0.73
N ALA A 25 4.19 -6.96 1.28
CA ALA A 25 5.14 -6.92 2.39
C ALA A 25 4.56 -7.55 3.66
N GLY A 26 3.30 -7.27 4.00
CA GLY A 26 2.59 -7.85 5.15
C GLY A 26 2.39 -9.36 5.08
N LYS A 27 2.24 -9.91 3.86
CA LYS A 27 2.20 -11.36 3.62
C LYS A 27 3.55 -12.04 3.79
N LYS A 28 4.64 -11.34 3.47
CA LYS A 28 6.01 -11.89 3.52
C LYS A 28 6.67 -11.75 4.89
N ASN A 29 6.26 -10.78 5.69
CA ASN A 29 6.85 -10.51 7.00
C ASN A 29 5.77 -10.13 8.02
N ASP A 30 5.67 -10.93 9.09
CA ASP A 30 4.66 -10.73 10.14
C ASP A 30 4.90 -9.44 10.96
N GLN A 31 6.13 -8.94 10.98
CA GLN A 31 6.52 -7.73 11.71
C GLN A 31 6.12 -6.42 11.01
N VAL A 32 5.62 -6.49 9.77
CA VAL A 32 5.15 -5.30 9.06
C VAL A 32 3.79 -4.89 9.61
N VAL A 33 3.67 -3.62 9.99
CA VAL A 33 2.42 -3.02 10.48
C VAL A 33 2.01 -1.85 9.60
N GLY A 34 0.71 -1.65 9.45
CA GLY A 34 0.14 -0.48 8.78
C GLY A 34 -0.27 0.55 9.82
N LEU A 35 0.20 1.79 9.70
CA LEU A 35 -0.25 2.91 10.53
C LEU A 35 -0.80 4.01 9.62
N CYS A 36 -1.99 4.50 9.92
CA CYS A 36 -2.64 5.55 9.12
C CYS A 36 -3.33 6.59 9.99
N ALA A 37 -3.06 7.86 9.69
CA ALA A 37 -3.71 9.01 10.28
C ALA A 37 -4.87 9.47 9.35
N ASP A 38 -6.07 8.91 9.53
CA ASP A 38 -7.35 9.27 8.88
C ASP A 38 -7.46 9.06 7.34
N LEU A 39 -6.36 8.90 6.61
CA LEU A 39 -6.33 8.93 5.14
C LEU A 39 -6.34 7.55 4.44
N ILE A 40 -6.96 6.53 5.04
CA ILE A 40 -6.89 5.13 4.55
C ILE A 40 -7.31 5.01 3.08
N GLY A 41 -8.44 5.61 2.71
CA GLY A 41 -8.97 5.54 1.35
C GLY A 41 -8.07 6.24 0.32
N SER A 42 -7.42 7.32 0.74
CA SER A 42 -6.50 8.11 -0.09
C SER A 42 -5.19 7.39 -0.34
N LEU A 43 -4.66 6.66 0.66
CA LEU A 43 -3.41 5.90 0.57
C LEU A 43 -3.59 4.49 0.03
N LYS A 44 -4.83 4.06 -0.27
CA LYS A 44 -5.15 2.72 -0.81
C LYS A 44 -4.68 1.57 0.10
N MET A 45 -4.65 1.79 1.42
CA MET A 45 -4.22 0.79 2.42
C MET A 45 -5.33 -0.20 2.83
N GLY A 46 -6.55 -0.04 2.32
CA GLY A 46 -7.70 -0.84 2.75
C GLY A 46 -7.55 -2.35 2.55
N ALA A 47 -6.78 -2.79 1.54
CA ALA A 47 -6.51 -4.20 1.33
C ALA A 47 -5.66 -4.80 2.46
N PHE A 48 -4.63 -4.08 2.92
CA PHE A 48 -3.83 -4.49 4.07
C PHE A 48 -4.65 -4.49 5.36
N GLN A 49 -5.46 -3.46 5.60
CA GLN A 49 -6.35 -3.38 6.77
C GLN A 49 -7.32 -4.57 6.82
N LYS A 50 -7.88 -4.98 5.67
CA LYS A 50 -8.81 -6.11 5.59
C LYS A 50 -8.14 -7.45 5.86
N GLU A 51 -6.95 -7.66 5.32
CA GLU A 51 -6.19 -8.91 5.51
C GLU A 51 -5.56 -9.01 6.90
N PHE A 52 -5.06 -7.89 7.44
CA PHE A 52 -4.32 -7.84 8.70
C PHE A 52 -4.90 -6.79 9.66
N PRO A 53 -6.15 -6.96 10.11
CA PRO A 53 -6.80 -5.97 10.98
C PRO A 53 -6.08 -5.79 12.33
N ASP A 54 -5.48 -6.86 12.84
CA ASP A 54 -4.71 -6.83 14.10
C ASP A 54 -3.38 -6.06 13.98
N ARG A 55 -2.87 -5.91 12.75
CA ARG A 55 -1.60 -5.23 12.43
C ARG A 55 -1.81 -3.88 11.75
N PHE A 56 -3.03 -3.36 11.77
CA PHE A 56 -3.39 -2.08 11.17
C PHE A 56 -3.95 -1.11 12.21
N PHE A 57 -3.25 0.01 12.40
CA PHE A 57 -3.54 1.00 13.42
C PHE A 57 -4.01 2.31 12.80
N GLN A 58 -5.22 2.74 13.15
CA GLN A 58 -5.74 4.05 12.75
C GLN A 58 -5.61 5.03 13.91
N THR A 59 -4.87 6.11 13.69
CA THR A 59 -4.57 7.12 14.74
C THR A 59 -5.43 8.38 14.63
N GLY A 60 -6.33 8.48 13.64
CA GLY A 60 -7.11 9.69 13.38
C GLY A 60 -6.22 10.84 12.91
N ILE A 61 -6.59 12.09 13.22
CA ILE A 61 -5.80 13.29 12.88
C ILE A 61 -4.73 13.53 13.97
N ALA A 62 -3.84 12.57 14.14
CA ALA A 62 -2.74 12.59 15.10
C ALA A 62 -1.41 12.32 14.39
N GLU A 63 -1.06 13.21 13.45
CA GLU A 63 0.18 13.14 12.69
C GLU A 63 1.41 13.69 13.44
N ALA A 64 1.19 14.44 14.53
CA ALA A 64 2.20 15.15 15.32
C ALA A 64 2.46 14.52 16.68
#